data_AF-A0A6A4QTM8-F1
#
_entry.id   AF-A0A6A4QTM8-F1
#
_cell.length_a   1.000
_cell.length_b   1.000
_cell.length_c   1.000
_cell.angle_alpha   90.00
_cell.angle_beta   90.00
_cell.angle_gamma   90.00
#
_symmetry.space_group_name_H-M   'P 1'
#
loop_
_entity.id
_entity.type
_entity.pdbx_description
1 polymer ?
#
loop_
_entity_poly.entity_id
_entity_poly.type
_entity_poly.pdbx_seq_one_letter_code
_entity_poly.pdbx_strand_id
1 'polypeptide(L)'
;MMKQVLLLLFLAYGLTLSLSESKSGPPMPQAADKSFTLGYIQMKNAANCSYNVVISTSCSSPKFTNDQIGIVFGDAYGNQVYAPKLGDPVSKTFEQCSSDTFQIDGACASKICYVYLYRSGENENNTWKPENLKIYGIDTKPINFVFNTSIPNETWFGYNLCKFPITPPPPHFDPFPPTTSPPPPPPPFHPFPPSTPPPPPPFHPFPPSTPPPPPPPPTTTPPPHSSSYKLVTPKWITYVVVLGFVLRFYV
;
A
#
# COMPACT_ATOMS: atom_id res chain seq x y z
N MET A 1 -35.72 -37.05 38.38
CA MET A 1 -34.89 -35.90 38.83
C MET A 1 -33.53 -35.83 38.14
N MET A 2 -32.73 -36.90 38.04
CA MET A 2 -31.40 -36.85 37.40
C MET A 2 -31.38 -36.42 35.91
N LYS A 3 -32.38 -36.81 35.11
CA LYS A 3 -32.46 -36.42 33.68
C LYS A 3 -32.66 -34.91 33.45
N GLN A 4 -33.42 -34.23 34.32
CA GLN A 4 -33.64 -32.78 34.22
C GLN A 4 -32.40 -31.98 34.63
N VAL A 5 -31.68 -32.46 35.65
CA VAL A 5 -30.40 -31.85 36.09
C VAL A 5 -29.35 -31.98 34.99
N LEU A 6 -29.30 -33.14 34.31
CA LEU A 6 -28.38 -33.36 33.20
C LEU A 6 -28.71 -32.47 31.99
N LEU A 7 -29.99 -32.27 31.67
CA LEU A 7 -30.43 -31.41 30.57
C LEU A 7 -30.07 -29.93 30.82
N LEU A 8 -30.20 -29.46 32.06
CA LEU A 8 -29.82 -28.11 32.48
C LEU A 8 -28.31 -27.89 32.42
N LEU A 9 -27.50 -28.90 32.74
CA LEU A 9 -26.05 -28.86 32.58
C LEU A 9 -25.63 -28.79 31.10
N PHE A 10 -26.33 -29.48 30.19
CA PHE A 10 -26.07 -29.37 28.74
C PHE A 10 -26.45 -28.00 28.16
N LEU A 11 -27.57 -27.42 28.60
CA LEU A 11 -27.98 -26.06 28.21
C LEU A 11 -27.00 -24.99 28.72
N ALA A 12 -26.47 -25.15 29.94
CA ALA A 12 -25.46 -24.26 30.49
C ALA A 12 -24.11 -24.37 29.76
N TYR A 13 -23.68 -25.57 29.38
CA TYR A 13 -22.47 -25.79 28.57
C TYR A 13 -22.61 -25.27 27.13
N GLY A 14 -23.82 -25.29 26.56
CA GLY A 14 -24.10 -24.74 25.23
C GLY A 14 -24.04 -23.21 25.18
N LEU A 15 -24.35 -22.53 26.29
CA LEU A 15 -24.36 -21.06 26.39
C LEU A 15 -22.96 -20.44 26.53
N THR A 16 -21.95 -21.20 26.99
CA THR A 16 -20.59 -20.67 27.25
C THR A 16 -19.62 -20.77 26.06
N LEU A 17 -20.04 -21.24 24.89
CA LEU A 17 -19.14 -21.47 23.74
C LEU A 17 -19.31 -20.49 22.56
N SER A 18 -20.13 -19.45 22.71
CA SER A 18 -20.32 -18.43 21.65
C SER A 18 -19.27 -17.30 21.73
N LEU A 19 -17.99 -17.62 21.94
CA LEU A 19 -16.93 -16.68 21.57
C LEU A 19 -16.61 -16.94 20.10
N SER A 20 -17.37 -16.27 19.22
CA SER A 20 -17.09 -16.26 17.79
C SER A 20 -15.81 -15.46 17.58
N GLU A 21 -14.65 -16.11 17.65
CA GLU A 21 -13.44 -15.55 17.05
C GLU A 21 -13.73 -15.40 15.56
N SER A 22 -14.05 -14.18 15.14
CA SER A 22 -14.12 -13.88 13.72
C SER A 22 -12.69 -14.01 13.20
N LYS A 23 -12.38 -15.17 12.64
CA LYS A 23 -11.18 -15.34 11.84
C LYS A 23 -11.43 -14.53 10.57
N SER A 24 -11.11 -13.24 10.64
CA SER A 24 -11.15 -12.38 9.47
C SER A 24 -10.32 -13.05 8.38
N GLY A 25 -10.91 -13.15 7.18
CA GLY A 25 -10.17 -13.56 6.01
C GLY A 25 -8.95 -12.65 5.80
N PRO A 26 -8.02 -13.04 4.91
CA PRO A 26 -6.94 -12.14 4.53
C PRO A 26 -7.53 -10.77 4.15
N PRO A 27 -6.89 -9.65 4.57
CA PRO A 27 -7.33 -8.33 4.18
C PRO A 27 -7.50 -8.28 2.66
N MET A 28 -8.59 -7.67 2.20
CA MET A 28 -8.83 -7.41 0.78
C MET A 28 -8.57 -5.93 0.49
N PRO A 29 -8.23 -5.56 -0.75
CA PRO A 29 -8.09 -4.15 -1.10
C PRO A 29 -9.48 -3.49 -1.13
N GLN A 30 -9.54 -2.24 -0.70
CA GLN A 30 -10.77 -1.48 -0.53
C GLN A 30 -10.56 -0.04 -0.98
N ALA A 31 -11.66 0.66 -1.23
CA ALA A 31 -11.61 2.11 -1.42
C ALA A 31 -11.07 2.77 -0.15
N ALA A 32 -10.21 3.77 -0.31
CA ALA A 32 -9.71 4.55 0.81
C ALA A 32 -10.88 5.20 1.58
N ASP A 33 -10.69 5.38 2.88
CA ASP A 33 -11.65 6.09 3.72
C ASP A 33 -11.93 7.49 3.18
N LYS A 34 -13.15 8.01 3.41
CA LYS A 34 -13.53 9.37 2.98
C LYS A 34 -12.65 10.47 3.60
N SER A 35 -11.99 10.18 4.71
CA SER A 35 -11.03 11.07 5.37
C SER A 35 -9.61 10.98 4.79
N PHE A 36 -9.35 10.03 3.89
CA PHE A 36 -8.05 9.89 3.26
C PHE A 36 -7.68 11.17 2.50
N THR A 37 -6.53 11.72 2.85
CA THR A 37 -6.02 12.97 2.28
C THR A 37 -4.55 12.79 1.91
N LEU A 38 -4.14 13.34 0.77
CA LEU A 38 -2.73 13.42 0.40
C LEU A 38 -2.03 14.47 1.27
N GLY A 39 -1.00 14.06 2.00
CA GLY A 39 -0.21 14.90 2.89
C GLY A 39 0.68 15.88 2.12
N TYR A 40 0.08 16.95 1.57
CA TYR A 40 0.78 18.00 0.81
C TYR A 40 2.00 18.62 1.55
N ILE A 41 2.03 18.55 2.88
CA ILE A 41 3.04 19.23 3.72
C ILE A 41 4.37 18.46 3.79
N GLN A 42 4.37 17.13 3.57
CA GLN A 42 5.60 16.34 3.62
C GLN A 42 6.48 16.47 2.38
N MET A 43 5.96 17.02 1.27
CA MET A 43 6.76 17.29 0.06
C MET A 43 7.86 18.33 0.26
N LYS A 44 7.86 19.11 1.35
CA LYS A 44 8.73 20.29 1.46
C LYS A 44 9.96 20.15 2.36
N ASN A 45 10.09 19.16 3.26
CA ASN A 45 11.13 19.28 4.32
C ASN A 45 11.59 18.01 5.08
N ALA A 46 11.54 16.81 4.52
CA ALA A 46 12.08 15.62 5.20
C ALA A 46 12.98 14.83 4.25
N ALA A 47 14.02 14.17 4.78
CA ALA A 47 14.96 13.37 4.00
C ALA A 47 14.31 12.59 2.84
N ASN A 48 14.88 12.73 1.63
CA ASN A 48 14.41 12.01 0.45
C ASN A 48 14.92 10.57 0.51
N CYS A 49 14.04 9.65 0.87
CA CYS A 49 14.27 8.23 0.69
C CYS A 49 13.81 7.82 -0.71
N SER A 50 14.53 6.88 -1.32
CA SER A 50 14.19 6.32 -2.63
C SER A 50 13.66 4.91 -2.49
N TYR A 51 12.56 4.60 -3.17
CA TYR A 51 11.86 3.33 -3.10
C TYR A 51 11.76 2.71 -4.49
N ASN A 52 11.95 1.40 -4.57
CA ASN A 52 11.60 0.65 -5.78
C ASN A 52 10.21 0.03 -5.61
N VAL A 53 9.29 0.37 -6.49
CA VAL A 53 7.94 -0.17 -6.53
C VAL A 53 7.82 -1.08 -7.76
N VAL A 54 7.52 -2.36 -7.54
CA VAL A 54 7.30 -3.33 -8.61
C VAL A 54 5.81 -3.63 -8.67
N ILE A 55 5.19 -3.36 -9.81
CA ILE A 55 3.77 -3.64 -10.06
C ILE A 55 3.68 -4.75 -11.10
N SER A 56 3.08 -5.88 -10.72
CA SER A 56 2.79 -6.98 -11.64
C SER A 56 1.36 -6.84 -12.15
N THR A 57 1.20 -6.75 -13.46
CA THR A 57 -0.10 -6.65 -14.12
C THR A 57 -0.64 -8.06 -14.41
N SER A 58 -1.89 -8.31 -14.05
CA SER A 58 -2.52 -9.61 -14.25
C SER A 58 -2.68 -9.95 -15.73
N CYS A 59 -2.59 -11.24 -16.06
CA CYS A 59 -3.01 -11.76 -17.38
C CYS A 59 -4.50 -11.59 -17.67
N SER A 60 -5.31 -11.21 -16.67
CA SER A 60 -6.72 -10.85 -16.89
C SER A 60 -6.93 -9.35 -17.18
N SER A 61 -5.86 -8.56 -17.23
CA SER A 61 -5.90 -7.17 -17.69
C SER A 61 -5.99 -7.07 -19.22
N PRO A 62 -6.42 -5.92 -19.77
CA PRO A 62 -6.24 -5.59 -21.17
C PRO A 62 -4.77 -5.63 -21.59
N LYS A 63 -4.53 -5.80 -22.89
CA LYS A 63 -3.19 -5.80 -23.49
C LYS A 63 -2.35 -4.58 -23.09
N PHE A 64 -2.98 -3.41 -23.11
CA PHE A 64 -2.39 -2.12 -22.74
C PHE A 64 -3.43 -1.29 -21.99
N THR A 65 -2.96 -0.40 -21.12
CA THR A 65 -3.78 0.66 -20.52
C THR A 65 -3.25 2.02 -20.95
N ASN A 66 -4.17 2.93 -21.28
CA ASN A 66 -3.85 4.35 -21.51
C ASN A 66 -4.23 5.20 -20.29
N ASP A 67 -4.74 4.56 -19.23
CA ASP A 67 -5.17 5.23 -18.02
C ASP A 67 -3.94 5.74 -17.25
N GLN A 68 -4.09 6.90 -16.63
CA GLN A 68 -3.10 7.41 -15.70
C GLN A 68 -3.17 6.62 -14.39
N ILE A 69 -2.05 6.05 -13.99
CA ILE A 69 -1.94 5.30 -12.74
C ILE A 69 -1.12 6.12 -11.75
N GLY A 70 -1.73 6.48 -10.63
CA GLY A 70 -1.06 7.11 -9.48
C GLY A 70 -0.87 6.12 -8.35
N ILE A 71 0.06 6.43 -7.45
CA ILE A 71 0.31 5.62 -6.24
C ILE A 71 0.58 6.53 -5.04
N VAL A 72 0.11 6.09 -3.89
CA VAL A 72 0.46 6.64 -2.59
C VAL A 72 0.68 5.52 -1.59
N PHE A 73 1.73 5.58 -0.79
CA PHE A 73 2.02 4.60 0.25
C PHE A 73 2.73 5.25 1.43
N GLY A 74 2.76 4.56 2.56
CA GLY A 74 3.37 5.12 3.75
C GLY A 74 3.29 4.24 4.99
N ASP A 75 3.64 4.84 6.12
CA ASP A 75 3.67 4.18 7.43
C ASP A 75 2.63 4.74 8.42
N ALA A 76 2.57 4.13 9.61
CA ALA A 76 1.64 4.49 10.67
C ALA A 76 1.97 5.82 11.37
N TYR A 77 3.13 6.44 11.07
CA TYR A 77 3.57 7.72 11.64
C TYR A 77 3.20 8.90 10.75
N GLY A 78 2.48 8.64 9.66
CA GLY A 78 2.04 9.65 8.72
C GLY A 78 3.07 9.97 7.65
N ASN A 79 4.20 9.26 7.55
CA ASN A 79 5.13 9.42 6.42
C ASN A 79 4.46 8.88 5.16
N GLN A 80 4.38 9.71 4.13
CA GLN A 80 3.71 9.42 2.87
C GLN A 80 4.63 9.67 1.68
N VAL A 81 4.61 8.75 0.74
CA VAL A 81 5.27 8.84 -0.56
C VAL A 81 4.18 8.81 -1.62
N TYR A 82 4.20 9.78 -2.53
CA TYR A 82 3.17 9.99 -3.53
C TYR A 82 3.80 10.18 -4.90
N ALA A 83 3.34 9.42 -5.89
CA ALA A 83 3.62 9.67 -7.30
C ALA A 83 2.30 9.84 -8.05
N PRO A 84 2.02 11.02 -8.62
CA PRO A 84 0.76 11.31 -9.29
C PRO A 84 0.58 10.47 -10.57
N LYS A 85 1.68 10.13 -11.23
CA LYS A 85 1.69 9.37 -12.47
C LYS A 85 2.89 8.45 -12.48
N LEU A 86 2.62 7.16 -12.66
CA LEU A 86 3.60 6.12 -12.91
C LEU A 86 3.74 5.88 -14.41
N GLY A 87 4.97 5.56 -14.81
CA GLY A 87 5.31 5.39 -16.21
C GLY A 87 5.49 6.72 -16.95
N ASP A 88 6.27 6.67 -18.01
CA ASP A 88 6.40 7.76 -18.96
C ASP A 88 5.56 7.45 -20.22
N PRO A 89 5.17 8.45 -21.03
CA PRO A 89 4.34 8.23 -22.22
C PRO A 89 5.01 7.40 -23.33
N VAL A 90 6.29 7.07 -23.20
CA VAL A 90 7.07 6.31 -24.21
C VAL A 90 7.17 4.83 -23.81
N SER A 91 7.17 4.56 -22.51
CA SER A 91 7.23 3.26 -21.88
C SER A 91 5.88 2.56 -21.99
N LYS A 92 5.88 1.35 -22.54
CA LYS A 92 4.71 0.46 -22.52
C LYS A 92 4.55 -0.14 -21.13
N THR A 93 4.28 0.72 -20.16
CA THR A 93 4.03 0.32 -18.78
C THR A 93 2.66 -0.32 -18.66
N PHE A 94 2.52 -1.23 -17.70
CA PHE A 94 1.26 -1.89 -17.35
C PHE A 94 0.68 -2.79 -18.44
N GLU A 95 1.55 -3.40 -19.26
CA GLU A 95 1.17 -4.44 -20.22
C GLU A 95 0.55 -5.67 -19.54
N GLN A 96 -0.33 -6.38 -20.26
CA GLN A 96 -0.89 -7.64 -19.79
C GLN A 96 0.21 -8.66 -19.47
N CYS A 97 0.11 -9.34 -18.33
CA CYS A 97 1.11 -10.32 -17.87
C CYS A 97 2.55 -9.76 -17.70
N SER A 98 2.74 -8.45 -17.55
CA SER A 98 4.06 -7.86 -17.36
C SER A 98 4.34 -7.48 -15.90
N SER A 99 5.57 -7.05 -15.62
CA SER A 99 5.90 -6.37 -14.37
C SER A 99 6.76 -5.15 -14.66
N ASP A 100 6.37 -4.02 -14.08
CA ASP A 100 7.04 -2.74 -14.25
C ASP A 100 7.65 -2.29 -12.92
N THR A 101 8.82 -1.65 -12.98
CA THR A 101 9.54 -1.16 -11.80
C THR A 101 9.66 0.35 -11.86
N PHE A 102 9.30 1.02 -10.77
CA PHE A 102 9.33 2.47 -10.64
C PHE A 102 10.19 2.86 -9.44
N GLN A 103 11.12 3.77 -9.65
CA GLN A 103 11.83 4.43 -8.56
C GLN A 103 11.08 5.69 -8.17
N ILE A 104 10.70 5.80 -6.89
CA ILE A 104 9.90 6.91 -6.36
C ILE A 104 10.60 7.47 -5.14
N ASP A 105 10.81 8.78 -5.14
CA ASP A 105 11.40 9.49 -4.01
C ASP A 105 10.31 10.12 -3.14
N GLY A 106 10.53 10.15 -1.83
CA GLY A 106 9.62 10.80 -0.89
C GLY A 106 10.09 10.68 0.56
N ALA A 107 9.17 10.95 1.50
CA ALA A 107 9.47 10.86 2.92
C ALA A 107 9.97 9.45 3.31
N CYS A 108 10.93 9.41 4.23
CA CYS A 108 11.42 8.16 4.80
C CYS A 108 10.36 7.50 5.70
N ALA A 109 9.79 6.40 5.24
CA ALA A 109 8.80 5.58 5.92
C ALA A 109 9.50 4.34 6.48
N SER A 110 9.38 4.12 7.79
CA SER A 110 10.11 3.07 8.50
C SER A 110 9.52 1.67 8.28
N LYS A 111 8.19 1.56 8.36
CA LYS A 111 7.44 0.33 8.13
C LYS A 111 6.20 0.64 7.32
N ILE A 112 6.32 0.49 6.01
CA ILE A 112 5.21 0.67 5.09
C ILE A 112 4.09 -0.29 5.47
N CYS A 113 2.88 0.24 5.65
CA CYS A 113 1.72 -0.52 6.09
C CYS A 113 0.45 -0.18 5.32
N TYR A 114 0.48 0.83 4.45
CA TYR A 114 -0.62 1.11 3.53
C TYR A 114 -0.09 1.44 2.13
N VAL A 115 -0.92 1.16 1.13
CA VAL A 115 -0.73 1.56 -0.27
C VAL A 115 -2.10 1.73 -0.91
N TYR A 116 -2.25 2.79 -1.70
CA TYR A 116 -3.39 2.98 -2.58
C TYR A 116 -2.90 3.26 -3.99
N LEU A 117 -3.59 2.67 -4.95
CA LEU A 117 -3.48 2.98 -6.37
C LEU A 117 -4.64 3.89 -6.78
N TYR A 118 -4.37 4.79 -7.71
CA TYR A 118 -5.37 5.64 -8.34
C TYR A 118 -5.35 5.36 -9.84
N ARG A 119 -6.52 5.25 -10.46
CA ARG A 119 -6.65 5.11 -11.91
C ARG A 119 -7.54 6.24 -12.42
N SER A 120 -7.10 6.93 -13.46
CA SER A 120 -7.88 7.92 -14.18
C SER A 120 -7.79 7.68 -15.68
N GLY A 121 -8.92 7.37 -16.30
CA GLY A 121 -9.03 7.10 -17.73
C GLY A 121 -10.38 7.56 -18.29
N GLU A 122 -10.44 7.76 -19.61
CA GLU A 122 -11.66 8.16 -20.32
C GLU A 122 -12.75 7.08 -20.25
N ASN A 123 -12.36 5.81 -20.11
CA ASN A 123 -13.28 4.68 -20.02
C ASN A 123 -13.59 4.38 -18.56
N GLU A 124 -14.86 4.51 -18.18
CA GLU A 124 -15.33 4.21 -16.81
C GLU A 124 -15.23 2.71 -16.46
N ASN A 125 -15.07 1.83 -17.45
CA ASN A 125 -14.94 0.39 -17.22
C ASN A 125 -13.64 0.08 -16.46
N ASN A 126 -13.73 -0.80 -15.46
CA ASN A 126 -12.62 -1.23 -14.60
C ASN A 126 -11.71 -2.23 -15.32
N THR A 127 -10.92 -1.73 -16.26
CA THR A 127 -10.17 -2.55 -17.20
C THR A 127 -8.84 -3.00 -16.62
N TRP A 128 -8.02 -2.09 -16.08
CA TRP A 128 -6.69 -2.47 -15.57
C TRP A 128 -6.74 -3.15 -14.20
N LYS A 129 -6.05 -4.29 -14.09
CA LYS A 129 -6.01 -5.16 -12.92
C LYS A 129 -4.56 -5.53 -12.54
N PRO A 130 -4.02 -4.99 -11.44
CA PRO A 130 -2.78 -5.48 -10.89
C PRO A 130 -2.98 -6.84 -10.21
N GLU A 131 -2.01 -7.73 -10.35
CA GLU A 131 -1.92 -8.97 -9.58
C GLU A 131 -1.36 -8.69 -8.19
N ASN A 132 -0.18 -8.07 -8.13
CA ASN A 132 0.47 -7.70 -6.89
C ASN A 132 1.35 -6.45 -7.04
N LEU A 133 1.65 -5.82 -5.91
CA LEU A 133 2.49 -4.65 -5.79
C LEU A 133 3.50 -4.89 -4.67
N LYS A 134 4.79 -4.76 -4.98
CA LYS A 134 5.88 -4.90 -4.00
C LYS A 134 6.60 -3.57 -3.83
N ILE A 135 6.83 -3.19 -2.58
CA ILE A 135 7.59 -1.97 -2.26
C ILE A 135 8.87 -2.36 -1.53
N TYR A 136 9.99 -1.95 -2.09
CA TYR A 136 11.33 -2.13 -1.53
C TYR A 136 11.75 -0.79 -0.92
N GLY A 137 11.77 -0.72 0.40
CA GLY A 137 12.33 0.40 1.14
C GLY A 137 13.81 0.20 1.47
N ILE A 138 14.42 1.19 2.09
CA ILE A 138 15.82 1.13 2.54
C ILE A 138 15.94 0.09 3.66
N ASP A 139 16.86 -0.86 3.51
CA ASP A 139 17.23 -1.87 4.53
C ASP A 139 16.10 -2.71 5.13
N THR A 140 14.98 -2.85 4.42
CA THR A 140 13.80 -3.60 4.87
C THR A 140 13.41 -4.69 3.88
N LYS A 141 12.78 -5.76 4.38
CA LYS A 141 12.18 -6.78 3.52
C LYS A 141 11.05 -6.13 2.71
N PRO A 142 10.93 -6.43 1.41
CA PRO A 142 9.87 -5.86 0.60
C PRO A 142 8.51 -6.29 1.14
N ILE A 143 7.60 -5.32 1.23
CA ILE A 143 6.20 -5.59 1.54
C ILE A 143 5.45 -5.89 0.24
N ASN A 144 4.59 -6.91 0.26
CA ASN A 144 3.81 -7.35 -0.89
C ASN A 144 2.31 -7.15 -0.63
N PHE A 145 1.63 -6.48 -1.54
CA PHE A 145 0.20 -6.23 -1.54
C PHE A 145 -0.45 -6.92 -2.73
N VAL A 146 -1.36 -7.86 -2.48
CA VAL A 146 -1.99 -8.67 -3.53
C VAL A 146 -3.32 -8.03 -3.91
N PHE A 147 -3.44 -7.49 -5.12
CA PHE A 147 -4.69 -6.83 -5.54
C PHE A 147 -5.65 -7.83 -6.16
N ASN A 148 -5.24 -8.50 -7.25
CA ASN A 148 -6.06 -9.46 -7.99
C ASN A 148 -7.49 -9.00 -8.30
N THR A 149 -7.70 -7.69 -8.40
CA THR A 149 -8.98 -7.04 -8.73
C THR A 149 -8.72 -5.81 -9.58
N SER A 150 -9.67 -5.46 -10.44
CA SER A 150 -9.59 -4.25 -11.24
C SER A 150 -9.64 -3.00 -10.36
N ILE A 151 -8.87 -1.99 -10.71
CA ILE A 151 -8.83 -0.71 -9.98
C ILE A 151 -10.02 0.16 -10.44
N PRO A 152 -10.84 0.69 -9.52
CA PRO A 152 -11.92 1.62 -9.88
C PRO A 152 -11.38 2.90 -10.50
N ASN A 153 -12.16 3.53 -11.39
CA ASN A 153 -11.82 4.85 -11.93
C ASN A 153 -12.01 5.94 -10.85
N GLU A 154 -11.15 6.95 -10.86
CA GLU A 154 -11.23 8.17 -10.03
C GLU A 154 -11.39 7.90 -8.51
N THR A 155 -10.81 6.80 -8.00
CA THR A 155 -10.89 6.42 -6.59
C THR A 155 -9.57 5.83 -6.11
N TRP A 156 -9.09 6.30 -4.96
CA TRP A 156 -7.96 5.66 -4.26
C TRP A 156 -8.38 4.28 -3.75
N PHE A 157 -7.68 3.24 -4.19
CA PHE A 157 -8.06 1.85 -3.91
C PHE A 157 -6.84 0.99 -3.55
N GLY A 158 -6.93 0.20 -2.48
CA GLY A 158 -5.80 -0.56 -1.96
C GLY A 158 -5.93 -0.96 -0.50
N TYR A 159 -4.83 -0.94 0.22
CA TYR A 159 -4.68 -1.52 1.55
C TYR A 159 -4.32 -0.47 2.58
N ASN A 160 -4.95 -0.54 3.76
CA ASN A 160 -4.46 0.10 4.97
C ASN A 160 -4.38 -0.93 6.10
N LEU A 161 -3.17 -1.40 6.36
CA LEU A 161 -2.84 -2.40 7.39
C LEU A 161 -2.10 -1.77 8.57
N CYS A 162 -2.07 -0.43 8.63
CA CYS A 162 -1.41 0.29 9.68
C CYS A 162 -2.11 0.04 11.01
N LYS A 163 -1.36 -0.54 11.94
CA LYS A 163 -1.75 -0.57 13.34
C LYS A 163 -1.13 0.67 13.96
N PHE A 164 -1.95 1.63 14.33
CA PHE A 164 -1.46 2.72 15.17
C PHE A 164 -0.87 2.11 16.45
N PRO A 165 0.30 2.57 16.93
CA PRO A 165 0.64 2.30 18.31
C PRO A 165 -0.50 2.87 19.19
N ILE A 166 -1.05 2.04 20.07
CA ILE A 166 -2.13 2.42 21.01
C ILE A 166 -1.63 3.48 22.02
N THR A 167 -0.33 3.73 22.05
CA THR A 167 0.24 4.83 22.83
C THR A 167 0.11 6.13 22.04
N PRO A 168 -0.66 7.12 22.54
CA PRO A 168 -0.51 8.50 22.07
C PRO A 168 0.99 8.86 22.09
N PRO A 169 1.49 9.64 21.11
CA PRO A 169 2.85 10.12 21.18
C PRO A 169 3.06 10.73 22.57
N PRO A 170 4.14 10.37 23.29
CA PRO A 170 4.43 11.00 24.58
C PRO A 170 4.32 12.51 24.36
N PRO A 171 3.63 13.24 25.25
CA PRO A 171 3.51 14.69 25.11
C PRO A 171 4.91 15.23 24.84
N HIS A 172 5.03 15.98 23.74
CA HIS A 172 6.27 16.62 23.36
C HIS A 172 6.79 17.35 24.60
N PHE A 173 7.82 16.79 25.25
CA PHE A 173 8.54 17.49 26.29
C PHE A 173 9.31 18.56 25.54
N ASP A 174 8.69 19.72 25.34
CA ASP A 174 9.41 20.94 25.04
C ASP A 174 10.46 21.10 26.13
N PRO A 175 11.77 20.97 25.85
CA PRO A 175 12.81 21.11 26.87
C PRO A 175 12.93 22.55 27.40
N PHE A 176 12.08 23.46 26.91
CA PHE A 176 12.12 24.87 27.22
C PHE A 176 10.78 25.28 27.84
N PRO A 177 10.75 25.74 29.10
CA PRO A 177 9.56 26.40 29.63
C PRO A 177 9.22 27.59 28.72
N PRO A 178 7.93 27.93 28.53
CA PRO A 178 7.57 29.15 27.82
C PRO A 178 8.14 30.33 28.59
N THR A 179 9.26 30.87 28.13
CA THR A 179 9.76 32.16 28.60
C THR A 179 8.68 33.19 28.27
N THR A 180 8.01 33.68 29.30
CA THR A 180 7.03 34.78 29.28
C THR A 180 7.65 36.13 28.94
N SER A 181 8.85 36.16 28.35
CA SER A 181 9.45 37.38 27.83
C SER A 181 8.75 37.78 26.53
N PRO A 182 8.16 38.99 26.45
CA PRO A 182 7.65 39.50 25.18
C PRO A 182 8.78 39.50 24.13
N PRO A 183 8.48 39.17 22.86
CA PRO A 183 9.47 39.20 21.81
C PRO A 183 10.07 40.62 21.71
N PRO A 184 11.39 40.75 21.47
CA PRO A 184 11.99 42.05 21.24
C PRO A 184 11.30 42.74 20.04
N PRO A 185 11.18 44.08 20.06
CA PRO A 185 10.57 44.81 18.95
C PRO A 185 11.31 44.48 17.64
N PRO A 186 10.58 44.37 16.52
CA PRO A 186 11.19 44.12 15.23
C PRO A 186 12.25 45.20 14.93
N PRO A 187 13.40 44.83 14.35
CA PRO A 187 14.40 45.81 13.95
C PRO A 187 13.77 46.83 12.97
N PRO A 188 14.26 48.08 12.96
CA PRO A 188 13.80 49.09 12.01
C PRO A 188 13.86 48.54 10.59
N PHE A 189 12.77 48.66 9.84
CA PHE A 189 12.76 48.34 8.42
C PHE A 189 13.73 49.28 7.69
N HIS A 190 14.93 48.78 7.41
CA HIS A 190 15.80 49.39 6.42
C HIS A 190 15.26 49.01 5.04
N PRO A 191 14.96 49.97 4.15
CA PRO A 191 14.63 49.67 2.77
C PRO A 191 15.78 48.88 2.15
N PHE A 192 15.49 47.67 1.68
CA PHE A 192 16.47 46.90 0.91
C PHE A 192 16.88 47.73 -0.31
N PRO A 193 18.18 47.89 -0.60
CA PRO A 193 18.61 48.48 -1.87
C PRO A 193 18.05 47.65 -3.03
N PRO A 194 17.66 48.28 -4.16
CA PRO A 194 17.09 47.57 -5.29
C PRO A 194 18.07 46.48 -5.77
N SER A 195 17.65 45.23 -5.66
CA SER A 195 18.39 44.07 -6.18
C SER A 195 18.51 44.20 -7.69
N THR A 196 19.72 44.40 -8.19
CA THR A 196 20.00 44.26 -9.62
C THR A 196 19.74 42.81 -10.03
N PRO A 197 19.04 42.56 -11.15
CA PRO A 197 18.82 41.20 -11.62
C PRO A 197 20.16 40.54 -11.95
N PRO A 198 20.34 39.24 -11.60
CA PRO A 198 21.56 38.53 -11.94
C PRO A 198 21.71 38.42 -13.47
N PRO A 199 22.94 38.43 -13.99
CA PRO A 199 23.20 38.29 -15.42
C PRO A 199 22.73 36.91 -15.91
N PRO A 200 22.29 36.80 -17.18
CA PRO A 200 21.89 35.53 -17.76
C PRO A 200 23.07 34.54 -17.80
N PRO A 201 22.80 33.23 -17.64
CA PRO A 201 23.84 32.22 -17.68
C PRO A 201 24.50 32.12 -19.08
N PRO A 202 25.79 31.73 -19.16
CA PRO A 202 26.47 31.55 -20.43
C PRO A 202 25.82 30.45 -21.26
N PHE A 203 25.62 30.71 -22.56
CA PHE A 203 25.20 29.69 -23.52
C PHE A 203 26.32 28.67 -23.70
N HIS A 204 26.11 27.46 -23.18
CA HIS A 204 26.94 26.31 -23.49
C HIS A 204 26.37 25.58 -24.72
N PRO A 205 27.15 25.37 -25.80
CA PRO A 205 26.74 24.53 -26.91
C PRO A 205 26.50 23.09 -26.44
N PHE A 206 25.39 22.49 -26.87
CA PHE A 206 25.09 21.08 -26.58
C PHE A 206 26.19 20.17 -27.16
N PRO A 207 26.68 19.18 -26.39
CA PRO A 207 27.60 18.18 -26.92
C PRO A 207 26.92 17.30 -27.98
N PRO A 208 27.66 16.81 -28.99
CA PRO A 208 27.10 15.98 -30.04
C PRO A 208 26.53 14.66 -29.49
N SER A 209 25.39 14.26 -30.04
CA SER A 209 24.65 13.05 -29.69
C SER A 209 25.46 11.78 -29.97
N THR A 210 25.69 10.97 -28.94
CA THR A 210 26.27 9.64 -29.07
C THR A 210 25.29 8.67 -29.76
N PRO A 211 25.77 7.78 -30.64
CA PRO A 211 24.92 6.79 -31.29
C PRO A 211 24.37 5.76 -30.30
N PRO A 212 23.17 5.20 -30.57
CA PRO A 212 22.52 4.24 -29.68
C PRO A 212 23.25 2.89 -29.65
N PRO A 213 23.20 2.16 -28.51
CA PRO A 213 23.83 0.85 -28.37
C PRO A 213 23.06 -0.25 -29.14
N PRO A 214 23.73 -1.35 -29.50
CA PRO A 214 23.12 -2.47 -30.22
C PRO A 214 22.14 -3.29 -29.35
N PRO A 215 21.18 -4.00 -29.98
CA PRO A 215 20.13 -4.73 -29.28
C PRO A 215 20.66 -5.97 -28.54
N PRO A 216 20.04 -6.36 -27.40
CA PRO A 216 20.44 -7.52 -26.63
C PRO A 216 20.02 -8.85 -27.30
N PRO A 217 20.72 -9.96 -27.01
CA PRO A 217 20.42 -11.28 -27.56
C PRO A 217 19.13 -11.89 -26.95
N PRO A 218 18.48 -12.83 -27.68
CA PRO A 218 17.20 -13.41 -27.26
C PRO A 218 17.33 -14.35 -26.06
N THR A 219 16.47 -14.16 -25.06
CA THR A 219 16.39 -14.95 -23.83
C THR A 219 15.54 -16.20 -24.03
N THR A 220 16.07 -17.37 -23.67
CA THR A 220 15.35 -18.65 -23.67
C THR A 220 14.59 -18.86 -22.35
N THR A 221 13.27 -19.05 -22.43
CA THR A 221 12.38 -19.29 -21.29
C THR A 221 12.41 -20.76 -20.83
N PRO A 222 12.50 -21.08 -19.52
CA PRO A 222 12.36 -22.45 -19.02
C PRO A 222 10.90 -22.92 -18.94
N PRO A 223 10.63 -24.25 -18.92
CA PRO A 223 9.28 -24.80 -18.89
C PRO A 223 8.60 -24.65 -17.51
N PRO A 224 7.25 -24.67 -17.47
CA PRO A 224 6.50 -24.44 -16.24
C PRO A 224 6.56 -25.65 -15.28
N HIS A 225 6.80 -25.37 -14.00
CA HIS A 225 6.70 -26.35 -12.93
C HIS A 225 5.24 -26.64 -12.57
N SER A 226 4.90 -27.94 -12.58
CA SER A 226 3.63 -28.49 -12.10
C SER A 226 3.49 -28.29 -10.59
N SER A 227 2.42 -27.60 -10.17
CA SER A 227 2.11 -27.36 -8.76
C SER A 227 0.99 -28.31 -8.30
N SER A 228 1.35 -29.24 -7.41
CA SER A 228 0.44 -30.22 -6.81
C SER A 228 -0.28 -29.58 -5.63
N TYR A 229 -1.60 -29.42 -5.72
CA TYR A 229 -2.44 -28.96 -4.61
C TYR A 229 -2.62 -30.08 -3.57
N LYS A 230 -2.28 -29.82 -2.31
CA LYS A 230 -2.64 -30.69 -1.17
C LYS A 230 -4.02 -30.30 -0.66
N LEU A 231 -4.95 -31.25 -0.68
CA LEU A 231 -6.29 -31.12 -0.14
C LEU A 231 -6.21 -31.05 1.41
N VAL A 232 -6.46 -29.88 1.98
CA VAL A 232 -6.55 -29.70 3.44
C VAL A 232 -8.03 -29.82 3.82
N THR A 233 -8.41 -30.96 4.41
CA THR A 233 -9.77 -31.17 4.91
C THR A 233 -10.01 -30.31 6.17
N PRO A 234 -11.05 -29.47 6.19
CA PRO A 234 -11.32 -28.60 7.32
C PRO A 234 -11.87 -29.41 8.52
N LYS A 235 -11.31 -29.16 9.71
CA LYS A 235 -11.55 -29.94 10.95
C LYS A 235 -13.03 -30.00 11.38
N TRP A 236 -13.88 -29.07 10.94
CA TRP A 236 -15.32 -29.07 11.26
C TRP A 236 -16.06 -30.31 10.74
N ILE A 237 -15.62 -30.91 9.63
CA ILE A 237 -16.23 -32.13 9.06
C ILE A 237 -16.08 -33.30 10.04
N THR A 238 -14.94 -33.40 10.73
CA THR A 238 -14.71 -34.43 11.76
C THR A 238 -15.63 -34.23 12.95
N TYR A 239 -15.88 -32.99 13.38
CA TYR A 239 -16.74 -32.70 14.53
C TYR A 239 -18.22 -33.03 14.26
N VAL A 240 -18.73 -32.79 13.04
CA VAL A 240 -20.11 -33.12 12.68
C VAL A 240 -20.33 -34.64 12.67
N VAL A 241 -19.36 -35.40 12.17
CA VAL A 241 -19.42 -36.88 12.16
C VAL A 241 -19.39 -37.44 13.57
N VAL A 242 -18.51 -36.94 14.45
CA VAL A 242 -18.42 -37.39 15.84
C VAL A 242 -19.68 -37.05 16.63
N LEU A 243 -20.23 -35.84 16.47
CA LEU A 243 -21.44 -35.41 17.17
C LEU A 243 -22.67 -36.23 16.74
N GLY A 244 -22.80 -36.49 15.44
CA GLY A 244 -23.86 -37.36 14.92
C GLY A 244 -23.75 -38.80 15.42
N PHE A 245 -22.53 -39.31 15.60
CA PHE A 245 -22.29 -40.65 16.13
C PHE A 245 -22.70 -40.75 17.61
N VAL A 246 -22.33 -39.76 18.44
CA VAL A 246 -22.67 -39.75 19.87
C VAL A 246 -24.18 -39.62 20.09
N LEU A 247 -24.87 -38.81 19.29
CA LEU A 247 -26.33 -38.67 19.36
C LEU A 247 -27.09 -39.96 19.03
N ARG A 248 -26.53 -40.85 18.21
CA ARG A 248 -27.14 -42.15 17.87
C ARG A 248 -27.15 -43.15 19.02
N PHE A 249 -26.28 -43.00 20.02
CA PHE A 249 -26.24 -43.88 21.20
C PHE A 249 -27.10 -43.39 22.36
N TYR A 250 -27.76 -42.24 22.20
CA TYR A 250 -28.54 -41.60 23.27
C TYR A 250 -30.05 -41.50 22.99
N VAL A 251 -30.50 -42.04 21.85
CA VAL A 251 -31.90 -42.32 21.51
C VAL A 251 -32.15 -43.81 21.71
#